data_AF-A0A846E0V4-F1
#
_entry.id   AF-A0A846E0V4-F1
#
_cell.length_a   1.000
_cell.length_b   1.000
_cell.length_c   1.000
_cell.angle_alpha   90.00
_cell.angle_beta   90.00
_cell.angle_gamma   90.00
#
_symmetry.space_group_name_H-M   'P 1'
#
loop_
_entity.id
_entity.type
_entity.pdbx_description
1 polymer ?
#
loop_
_entity_poly.entity_id
_entity_poly.type
_entity_poly.pdbx_seq_one_letter_code
_entity_poly.pdbx_strand_id
1 'polypeptide(L)'
;QVDRFERVGNFPTVYKSFKGEYEYQIFVDPHLQKIVGSAQELEIPATDCWIYKYQRISAEEYRAIAPTSTPAIFAFAYAHLNQGNFNQGKAALWGTGDSILLQKYAKSLTKSDLHDLLQALKETIFHPEILKNRLVIYPKVTPTETSVIELLELLEAHKDSIILNLQELRSHYCRTGIKQVVGTRDPQGKLVQPHLKTQPIYQNQYVPMGRFNFSRHSATVNLQIAQSVHLLNPENDAPISEIAGILPQQLKTYQSYTLIRDGELNIKSLRLKFSNYKVFQEIQATGVLHKISQSSKDFDFRAEYEIQLQYLPLVPDSISITDLGETFSKVAELQILLGIISATLKGHSAVYLTEQIAELQEHYLSPNLYFNFPKTSEFINLETALEDRKVASRNRYEIELGNLEILSLGKLYSANTFLKRFYEQVVSSTGEIIEKPSCDRFLQPDIIFRHKKLSSRLKITSVDTLMQPFFDSFFGLAHPGKVVVLLHSVGAIDLAEILQAKWQGESIIPEQFVEALTSAKAQIHHQIEQLYQERIAPLILYVGATGFLPDSRVAIAQTAEQLATEFPDLNLTQRDRTGLFFNLGDCLIGIYPKTTYYSL
;
A
#
# COMPACT_ATOMS: atom_id res chain seq x y z
N GLN A 1 -24.15 9.80 21.01
CA GLN A 1 -25.20 8.87 21.47
C GLN A 1 -25.70 9.41 22.80
N VAL A 2 -27.01 9.38 23.06
CA VAL A 2 -27.58 9.76 24.37
C VAL A 2 -27.77 8.47 25.17
N ASP A 3 -27.08 8.37 26.31
CA ASP A 3 -27.14 7.21 27.19
C ASP A 3 -28.28 7.37 28.20
N ARG A 4 -29.19 6.39 28.28
CA ARG A 4 -30.11 6.28 29.43
C ARG A 4 -29.76 5.05 30.25
N PHE A 5 -29.41 5.30 31.51
CA PHE A 5 -29.01 4.28 32.49
C PHE A 5 -30.23 3.66 33.16
N GLU A 6 -30.27 2.33 33.23
CA GLU A 6 -31.18 1.59 34.09
C GLU A 6 -30.39 0.53 34.86
N ARG A 7 -30.17 0.74 36.16
CA ARG A 7 -29.68 -0.32 37.05
C ARG A 7 -30.86 -1.22 37.39
N VAL A 8 -30.83 -2.44 36.88
CA VAL A 8 -31.81 -3.45 37.26
C VAL A 8 -31.38 -4.02 38.61
N GLY A 9 -32.05 -3.59 39.69
CA GLY A 9 -32.00 -4.29 40.97
C GLY A 9 -32.89 -5.54 40.96
N ASN A 10 -32.76 -6.40 41.98
CA ASN A 10 -33.47 -7.68 42.15
C ASN A 10 -34.97 -7.65 41.72
N PHE A 11 -35.26 -8.10 40.49
CA PHE A 11 -36.59 -8.34 39.94
C PHE A 11 -36.70 -9.80 39.44
N PRO A 12 -37.90 -10.39 39.30
CA PRO A 12 -38.05 -11.83 39.25
C PRO A 12 -37.49 -12.44 37.97
N THR A 13 -36.65 -13.47 38.16
CA THR A 13 -36.11 -14.55 37.30
C THR A 13 -35.75 -14.31 35.81
N VAL A 14 -36.46 -13.47 35.04
CA VAL A 14 -36.16 -13.11 33.64
C VAL A 14 -36.61 -11.66 33.35
N TYR A 15 -35.67 -10.78 32.97
CA TYR A 15 -35.96 -9.39 32.57
C TYR A 15 -36.05 -9.26 31.04
N LYS A 16 -37.21 -8.82 30.52
CA LYS A 16 -37.39 -8.50 29.08
C LYS A 16 -37.07 -7.02 28.84
N SER A 17 -35.88 -6.76 28.32
CA SER A 17 -35.26 -5.43 28.34
C SER A 17 -35.54 -4.55 27.12
N PHE A 18 -36.13 -5.07 26.05
CA PHE A 18 -36.31 -4.35 24.79
C PHE A 18 -37.78 -3.93 24.60
N LYS A 19 -38.11 -2.70 25.00
CA LYS A 19 -39.37 -2.03 24.66
C LYS A 19 -39.12 -0.53 24.42
N GLY A 20 -39.79 0.04 23.41
CA GLY A 20 -39.78 1.49 23.14
C GLY A 20 -38.81 1.91 22.03
N GLU A 21 -38.19 3.08 22.20
CA GLU A 21 -37.42 3.82 21.18
C GLU A 21 -35.94 3.44 21.06
N TYR A 22 -35.48 2.39 21.77
CA TYR A 22 -34.07 1.96 21.79
C TYR A 22 -33.78 0.96 20.68
N GLU A 23 -32.60 1.08 20.06
CA GLU A 23 -32.17 0.25 18.92
C GLU A 23 -31.08 -0.77 19.28
N TYR A 24 -30.43 -0.61 20.44
CA TYR A 24 -29.40 -1.53 20.89
C TYR A 24 -29.30 -1.56 22.42
N GLN A 25 -28.87 -2.68 22.97
CA GLN A 25 -28.66 -2.82 24.41
C GLN A 25 -27.42 -3.64 24.72
N ILE A 26 -26.83 -3.38 25.88
CA ILE A 26 -25.64 -4.07 26.36
C ILE A 26 -25.83 -4.44 27.82
N PHE A 27 -25.65 -5.72 28.09
CA PHE A 27 -25.61 -6.29 29.41
C PHE A 27 -24.17 -6.46 29.86
N VAL A 28 -23.88 -6.02 31.08
CA VAL A 28 -22.58 -6.17 31.75
C VAL A 28 -22.78 -6.85 33.09
N ASP A 29 -22.22 -8.05 33.24
CA ASP A 29 -22.20 -8.82 34.48
C ASP A 29 -20.82 -8.69 35.14
N PRO A 30 -20.70 -7.95 36.26
CA PRO A 30 -19.43 -7.78 36.97
C PRO A 30 -18.94 -9.07 37.64
N HIS A 31 -19.83 -9.99 38.00
CA HIS A 31 -19.47 -11.25 38.67
C HIS A 31 -18.89 -12.26 37.68
N LEU A 32 -19.49 -12.37 36.50
CA LEU A 32 -19.03 -13.27 35.44
C LEU A 32 -18.02 -12.62 34.48
N GLN A 33 -17.73 -11.32 34.67
CA GLN A 33 -16.89 -10.52 33.78
C GLN A 33 -17.33 -10.63 32.31
N LYS A 34 -18.66 -10.66 32.11
CA LYS A 34 -19.29 -10.95 30.82
C LYS A 34 -19.98 -9.71 30.30
N ILE A 35 -19.74 -9.39 29.02
CA ILE A 35 -20.39 -8.29 28.30
C ILE A 35 -21.08 -8.87 27.07
N VAL A 36 -22.36 -8.58 26.90
CA VAL A 36 -23.17 -9.07 25.77
C VAL A 36 -23.99 -7.92 25.21
N GLY A 37 -23.80 -7.61 23.92
CA GLY A 37 -24.64 -6.66 23.20
C GLY A 37 -25.68 -7.36 22.34
N SER A 38 -26.82 -6.72 22.10
CA SER A 38 -27.87 -7.21 21.21
C SER A 38 -28.75 -6.08 20.69
N ALA A 39 -29.22 -6.21 19.45
CA ALA A 39 -30.30 -5.41 18.88
C ALA A 39 -31.69 -6.05 19.06
N GLN A 40 -31.75 -7.19 19.74
CA GLN A 40 -32.96 -7.98 20.00
C GLN A 40 -33.22 -8.13 21.50
N GLU A 41 -34.43 -8.57 21.87
CA GLU A 41 -34.74 -9.00 23.23
C GLU A 41 -33.74 -10.08 23.69
N LEU A 42 -33.26 -9.94 24.92
CA LEU A 42 -32.41 -10.93 25.58
C LEU A 42 -33.12 -11.41 26.84
N GLU A 43 -33.08 -12.72 27.08
CA GLU A 43 -33.42 -13.28 28.38
C GLU A 43 -32.16 -13.27 29.25
N ILE A 44 -32.22 -12.50 30.33
CA ILE A 44 -31.08 -12.24 31.19
C ILE A 44 -31.39 -12.78 32.60
N PRO A 45 -30.46 -13.54 33.24
CA PRO A 45 -30.63 -13.98 34.62
C PRO A 45 -30.76 -12.78 35.56
N ALA A 46 -31.57 -12.91 36.61
CA ALA A 46 -31.72 -11.89 37.65
C ALA A 46 -30.48 -11.83 38.57
N THR A 47 -29.36 -11.33 38.05
CA THR A 47 -28.13 -11.02 38.79
C THR A 47 -27.91 -9.51 38.90
N ASP A 48 -27.06 -9.07 39.84
CA ASP A 48 -26.63 -7.67 39.94
C ASP A 48 -25.81 -7.29 38.69
N CYS A 49 -26.48 -6.69 37.71
CA CYS A 49 -25.92 -6.39 36.41
C CYS A 49 -26.18 -4.94 35.99
N TRP A 50 -25.42 -4.46 35.01
CA TRP A 50 -25.68 -3.19 34.35
C TRP A 50 -26.29 -3.42 32.98
N ILE A 51 -27.35 -2.67 32.66
CA ILE A 51 -27.96 -2.66 31.34
C ILE A 51 -27.84 -1.24 30.78
N TYR A 52 -27.07 -1.12 29.70
CA TYR A 52 -26.98 0.09 28.90
C TYR A 52 -27.90 -0.02 27.70
N LYS A 53 -28.78 0.96 27.50
CA LYS A 53 -29.70 1.02 26.35
C LYS A 53 -29.31 2.22 25.49
N TYR A 54 -29.25 2.00 24.18
CA TYR A 54 -28.76 2.96 23.19
C TYR A 54 -29.86 3.27 22.19
N GLN A 55 -29.99 4.55 21.89
CA GLN A 55 -30.90 5.08 20.87
C GLN A 55 -30.08 5.82 19.81
N ARG A 56 -30.54 5.72 18.57
CA ARG A 56 -29.97 6.49 17.47
C ARG A 56 -30.38 7.95 17.60
N ILE A 57 -29.42 8.84 17.40
CA ILE A 57 -29.61 10.28 17.40
C ILE A 57 -29.17 10.85 16.06
N SER A 58 -29.61 12.06 15.74
CA SER A 58 -29.17 12.79 14.55
C SER A 58 -27.69 13.18 14.65
N ALA A 59 -27.08 13.46 13.50
CA ALA A 59 -25.69 13.93 13.45
C ALA A 59 -25.51 15.29 14.14
N GLU A 60 -26.53 16.16 14.08
CA GLU A 60 -26.53 17.46 14.76
C GLU A 60 -26.53 17.30 16.28
N GLU A 61 -27.38 16.41 16.82
CA GLU A 61 -27.38 16.08 18.25
C GLU A 61 -26.05 15.45 18.68
N TYR A 62 -25.45 14.57 17.85
CA TYR A 62 -24.15 13.99 18.14
C TYR A 62 -23.04 15.04 18.26
N ARG A 63 -22.99 16.01 17.35
CA ARG A 63 -21.98 17.10 17.37
C ARG A 63 -22.15 18.04 18.57
N ALA A 64 -23.37 18.17 19.10
CA ALA A 64 -23.65 18.99 20.28
C ALA A 64 -23.24 18.30 21.60
N ILE A 65 -23.02 16.98 21.59
CA ILE A 65 -22.62 16.21 22.77
C ILE A 65 -21.09 16.26 22.91
N ALA A 66 -20.61 16.75 24.05
CA ALA A 66 -19.18 16.70 24.36
C ALA A 66 -18.71 15.23 24.50
N PRO A 67 -17.51 14.87 24.04
CA PRO A 67 -16.90 13.58 24.31
C PRO A 67 -16.89 13.28 25.81
N THR A 68 -17.27 12.06 26.20
CA THR A 68 -17.25 11.64 27.59
C THR A 68 -16.70 10.22 27.68
N SER A 69 -15.84 9.96 28.67
CA SER A 69 -15.30 8.63 28.92
C SER A 69 -16.18 7.90 29.95
N THR A 70 -17.36 7.44 29.53
CA THR A 70 -18.26 6.68 30.40
C THR A 70 -18.10 5.17 30.18
N PRO A 71 -18.31 4.33 31.21
CA PRO A 71 -18.35 2.88 31.04
C PRO A 71 -19.36 2.40 29.98
N ALA A 72 -20.44 3.16 29.74
CA ALA A 72 -21.42 2.87 28.70
C ALA A 72 -20.77 2.93 27.30
N ILE A 73 -20.07 4.01 26.96
CA ILE A 73 -19.44 4.15 25.63
C ILE A 73 -18.34 3.08 25.43
N PHE A 74 -17.57 2.76 26.48
CA PHE A 74 -16.62 1.65 26.40
C PHE A 74 -17.29 0.29 26.21
N ALA A 75 -18.42 0.03 26.89
CA ALA A 75 -19.21 -1.17 26.70
C ALA A 75 -19.78 -1.26 25.28
N PHE A 76 -20.22 -0.13 24.71
CA PHE A 76 -20.64 -0.01 23.32
C PHE A 76 -19.51 -0.34 22.34
N ALA A 77 -18.34 0.28 22.52
CA ALA A 77 -17.17 -0.01 21.72
C ALA A 77 -16.82 -1.51 21.78
N TYR A 78 -16.77 -2.09 22.99
CA TYR A 78 -16.49 -3.50 23.21
C TYR A 78 -17.48 -4.41 22.48
N ALA A 79 -18.78 -4.18 22.67
CA ALA A 79 -19.81 -5.04 22.10
C ALA A 79 -19.78 -5.03 20.57
N HIS A 80 -19.67 -3.85 19.95
CA HIS A 80 -19.59 -3.73 18.50
C HIS A 80 -18.32 -4.35 17.93
N LEU A 81 -17.15 -4.10 18.55
CA LEU A 81 -15.89 -4.74 18.12
C LEU A 81 -15.97 -6.27 18.23
N ASN A 82 -16.53 -6.79 19.32
CA ASN A 82 -16.68 -8.23 19.55
C ASN A 82 -17.69 -8.90 18.59
N GLN A 83 -18.66 -8.14 18.08
CA GLN A 83 -19.63 -8.59 17.06
C GLN A 83 -19.11 -8.45 15.62
N GLY A 84 -17.89 -7.92 15.43
CA GLY A 84 -17.32 -7.66 14.10
C GLY A 84 -17.79 -6.34 13.46
N ASN A 85 -18.57 -5.52 14.17
CA ASN A 85 -18.99 -4.17 13.77
C ASN A 85 -17.86 -3.16 13.99
N PHE A 86 -16.75 -3.36 13.27
CA PHE A 86 -15.47 -2.75 13.54
C PHE A 86 -15.49 -1.20 13.49
N ASN A 87 -16.02 -0.61 12.41
CA ASN A 87 -16.10 0.85 12.27
C ASN A 87 -16.94 1.49 13.38
N GLN A 88 -18.09 0.90 13.73
CA GLN A 88 -18.97 1.41 14.79
C GLN A 88 -18.27 1.36 16.15
N GLY A 89 -17.61 0.24 16.47
CA GLY A 89 -16.90 0.10 17.72
C GLY A 89 -15.68 1.03 17.84
N LYS A 90 -14.94 1.22 16.74
CA LYS A 90 -13.84 2.21 16.68
C LYS A 90 -14.35 3.65 16.80
N ALA A 91 -15.48 3.97 16.16
CA ALA A 91 -16.07 5.31 16.25
C ALA A 91 -16.49 5.63 17.69
N ALA A 92 -17.08 4.66 18.38
CA ALA A 92 -17.39 4.77 19.80
C ALA A 92 -16.13 4.97 20.65
N LEU A 93 -15.06 4.22 20.40
CA LEU A 93 -13.77 4.41 21.07
C LEU A 93 -13.23 5.83 20.88
N TRP A 94 -13.27 6.36 19.66
CA TRP A 94 -12.90 7.75 19.36
C TRP A 94 -13.79 8.76 20.09
N GLY A 95 -15.09 8.49 20.19
CA GLY A 95 -16.04 9.31 20.96
C GLY A 95 -15.74 9.40 22.47
N THR A 96 -14.94 8.50 23.02
CA THR A 96 -14.52 8.57 24.45
C THR A 96 -13.47 9.65 24.71
N GLY A 97 -12.69 10.02 23.70
CA GLY A 97 -11.53 10.90 23.83
C GLY A 97 -10.39 10.36 24.72
N ASP A 98 -10.41 9.08 25.13
CA ASP A 98 -9.38 8.48 25.98
C ASP A 98 -8.04 8.43 25.25
N SER A 99 -7.11 9.29 25.62
CA SER A 99 -5.85 9.44 24.89
C SER A 99 -4.98 8.19 24.93
N ILE A 100 -5.02 7.43 26.04
CA ILE A 100 -4.16 6.27 26.24
C ILE A 100 -4.63 5.15 25.32
N LEU A 101 -5.94 4.88 25.30
CA LEU A 101 -6.51 3.85 24.44
C LEU A 101 -6.41 4.24 22.97
N LEU A 102 -6.64 5.51 22.61
CA LEU A 102 -6.54 5.97 21.23
C LEU A 102 -5.11 5.91 20.71
N GLN A 103 -4.12 6.39 21.46
CA GLN A 103 -2.72 6.31 21.05
C GLN A 103 -2.26 4.87 20.85
N LYS A 104 -2.72 3.93 21.70
CA LYS A 104 -2.27 2.54 21.65
C LYS A 104 -3.03 1.69 20.63
N TYR A 105 -4.34 1.92 20.47
CA TYR A 105 -5.22 0.96 19.80
C TYR A 105 -6.08 1.57 18.68
N ALA A 106 -5.95 2.86 18.35
CA ALA A 106 -6.70 3.45 17.22
C ALA A 106 -6.51 2.62 15.93
N LYS A 107 -5.29 2.10 15.71
CA LYS A 107 -4.91 1.33 14.52
C LYS A 107 -4.97 -0.19 14.66
N SER A 108 -5.53 -0.71 15.76
CA SER A 108 -5.73 -2.16 15.89
C SER A 108 -6.65 -2.67 14.77
N LEU A 109 -6.07 -3.34 13.77
CA LEU A 109 -6.74 -3.79 12.54
C LEU A 109 -6.66 -5.31 12.34
N THR A 110 -5.97 -6.03 13.22
CA THR A 110 -5.77 -7.48 13.13
C THR A 110 -6.44 -8.19 14.29
N LYS A 111 -6.62 -9.51 14.18
CA LYS A 111 -7.25 -10.31 15.25
C LYS A 111 -6.52 -10.18 16.59
N SER A 112 -5.18 -10.19 16.58
CA SER A 112 -4.38 -10.04 17.81
C SER A 112 -4.54 -8.65 18.42
N ASP A 113 -4.43 -7.60 17.62
CA ASP A 113 -4.52 -6.22 18.15
C ASP A 113 -5.94 -5.89 18.61
N LEU A 114 -6.94 -6.48 17.95
CA LEU A 114 -8.34 -6.41 18.37
C LEU A 114 -8.56 -7.14 19.69
N HIS A 115 -7.93 -8.31 19.87
CA HIS A 115 -7.97 -9.03 21.15
C HIS A 115 -7.41 -8.14 22.27
N ASP A 116 -6.23 -7.56 22.08
CA ASP A 116 -5.59 -6.69 23.07
C ASP A 116 -6.44 -5.45 23.38
N LEU A 117 -7.05 -4.84 22.36
CA LEU A 117 -7.98 -3.73 22.54
C LEU A 117 -9.23 -4.17 23.35
N LEU A 118 -9.83 -5.31 23.02
CA LEU A 118 -10.99 -5.84 23.74
C LEU A 118 -10.66 -6.12 25.21
N GLN A 119 -9.46 -6.60 25.53
CA GLN A 119 -9.03 -6.77 26.93
C GLN A 119 -8.89 -5.42 27.64
N ALA A 120 -8.23 -4.44 27.02
CA ALA A 120 -8.09 -3.10 27.59
C ALA A 120 -9.45 -2.42 27.82
N LEU A 121 -10.42 -2.66 26.92
CA LEU A 121 -11.80 -2.19 27.10
C LEU A 121 -12.50 -2.90 28.27
N LYS A 122 -12.38 -4.23 28.40
CA LYS A 122 -12.91 -4.97 29.56
C LYS A 122 -12.39 -4.43 30.87
N GLU A 123 -11.07 -4.28 30.98
CA GLU A 123 -10.44 -3.70 32.17
C GLU A 123 -11.04 -2.32 32.48
N THR A 124 -11.18 -1.47 31.46
CA THR A 124 -11.74 -0.13 31.62
C THR A 124 -13.22 -0.15 32.06
N ILE A 125 -14.01 -1.13 31.62
CA ILE A 125 -15.43 -1.28 31.96
C ILE A 125 -15.61 -1.79 33.40
N PHE A 126 -14.83 -2.78 33.81
CA PHE A 126 -14.95 -3.41 35.14
C PHE A 126 -14.17 -2.68 36.24
N HIS A 127 -13.17 -1.88 35.87
CA HIS A 127 -12.34 -1.06 36.75
C HIS A 127 -12.40 0.43 36.36
N PRO A 128 -13.58 1.06 36.42
CA PRO A 128 -13.77 2.45 35.97
C PRO A 128 -12.97 3.46 36.79
N GLU A 129 -12.47 3.10 37.98
CA GLU A 129 -11.54 3.91 38.76
C GLU A 129 -10.26 4.28 37.99
N ILE A 130 -9.84 3.44 37.03
CA ILE A 130 -8.66 3.69 36.19
C ILE A 130 -8.88 4.91 35.29
N LEU A 131 -10.14 5.27 34.99
CA LEU A 131 -10.49 6.43 34.16
C LEU A 131 -10.22 7.77 34.85
N LYS A 132 -10.19 7.83 36.18
CA LYS A 132 -10.06 9.09 36.95
C LYS A 132 -8.76 9.85 36.67
N ASN A 133 -7.72 9.15 36.18
CA ASN A 133 -6.41 9.71 35.88
C ASN A 133 -6.10 9.76 34.38
N ARG A 134 -7.07 9.47 33.50
CA ARG A 134 -6.84 9.46 32.05
C ARG A 134 -7.15 10.83 31.45
N LEU A 135 -6.24 11.29 30.59
CA LEU A 135 -6.39 12.55 29.86
C LEU A 135 -7.40 12.35 28.72
N VAL A 136 -8.42 13.19 28.68
CA VAL A 136 -9.32 13.28 27.52
C VAL A 136 -8.66 14.24 26.53
N ILE A 137 -8.08 13.71 25.45
CA ILE A 137 -7.49 14.52 24.39
C ILE A 137 -8.53 14.72 23.31
N TYR A 138 -8.85 15.99 23.03
CA TYR A 138 -9.50 16.38 21.78
C TYR A 138 -8.52 16.12 20.63
N PRO A 139 -8.87 15.31 19.62
CA PRO A 139 -8.32 15.58 18.30
C PRO A 139 -8.85 16.97 17.94
N LYS A 140 -8.04 18.01 18.16
CA LYS A 140 -8.28 19.31 17.54
C LYS A 140 -8.12 19.09 16.04
N VAL A 141 -9.20 18.69 15.38
CA VAL A 141 -9.34 18.90 13.95
C VAL A 141 -9.61 20.39 13.82
N THR A 142 -8.55 21.20 13.87
CA THR A 142 -8.63 22.49 13.19
C THR A 142 -9.01 22.18 11.74
N PRO A 143 -10.06 22.77 11.19
CA PRO A 143 -10.42 22.57 9.80
C PRO A 143 -9.43 23.33 8.94
N THR A 144 -8.19 22.83 8.87
CA THR A 144 -7.43 22.96 7.63
C THR A 144 -8.10 22.00 6.68
N GLU A 145 -8.81 22.53 5.68
CA GLU A 145 -9.47 21.72 4.65
C GLU A 145 -8.46 20.81 3.93
N THR A 146 -7.18 21.19 3.91
CA THR A 146 -6.10 20.43 3.28
C THR A 146 -5.46 19.43 4.23
N SER A 147 -5.54 18.16 3.87
CA SER A 147 -4.80 17.05 4.47
C SER A 147 -3.35 16.99 3.99
N VAL A 148 -2.52 16.21 4.69
CA VAL A 148 -1.13 15.96 4.27
C VAL A 148 -1.11 15.36 2.85
N ILE A 149 -1.99 14.41 2.52
CA ILE A 149 -2.02 13.77 1.19
C ILE A 149 -2.28 14.80 0.09
N GLU A 150 -3.34 15.60 0.22
CA GLU A 150 -3.71 16.61 -0.78
C GLU A 150 -2.58 17.63 -0.96
N LEU A 151 -1.89 17.99 0.13
CA LEU A 151 -0.70 18.82 0.07
C LEU A 151 0.45 18.14 -0.68
N LEU A 152 0.73 16.85 -0.45
CA LEU A 152 1.80 16.14 -1.16
C LEU A 152 1.51 16.05 -2.67
N GLU A 153 0.26 15.81 -3.05
CA GLU A 153 -0.17 15.82 -4.45
C GLU A 153 0.04 17.19 -5.10
N LEU A 154 -0.33 18.28 -4.39
CA LEU A 154 -0.08 19.65 -4.84
C LEU A 154 1.42 19.95 -4.99
N LEU A 155 2.25 19.50 -4.04
CA LEU A 155 3.70 19.65 -4.13
C LEU A 155 4.30 18.87 -5.31
N GLU A 156 3.77 17.69 -5.63
CA GLU A 156 4.24 16.89 -6.77
C GLU A 156 3.89 17.54 -8.11
N ALA A 157 2.65 18.04 -8.24
CA ALA A 157 2.18 18.72 -9.44
C ALA A 157 3.07 19.93 -9.82
N HIS A 158 3.68 20.57 -8.81
CA HIS A 158 4.55 21.73 -9.00
C HIS A 158 6.02 21.48 -8.65
N LYS A 159 6.46 20.22 -8.54
CA LYS A 159 7.81 19.85 -8.06
C LYS A 159 8.96 20.58 -8.77
N ASP A 160 8.83 20.88 -10.07
CA ASP A 160 9.89 21.52 -10.86
C ASP A 160 10.06 23.00 -10.53
N SER A 161 9.14 23.59 -9.76
CA SER A 161 9.18 24.97 -9.26
C SER A 161 9.46 25.08 -7.75
N ILE A 162 9.77 23.94 -7.10
CA ILE A 162 9.94 23.84 -5.65
C ILE A 162 11.33 23.27 -5.36
N ILE A 163 12.01 23.88 -4.40
CA ILE A 163 13.33 23.47 -3.94
C ILE A 163 13.23 23.07 -2.48
N LEU A 164 13.70 21.88 -2.13
CA LEU A 164 13.66 21.30 -0.80
C LEU A 164 14.98 21.47 -0.07
N ASN A 165 14.92 21.83 1.21
CA ASN A 165 16.08 21.79 2.10
C ASN A 165 16.36 20.34 2.54
N LEU A 166 17.33 19.69 1.90
CA LEU A 166 17.67 18.28 2.15
C LEU A 166 18.36 18.09 3.51
N GLN A 167 19.13 19.07 3.96
CA GLN A 167 19.80 19.00 5.27
C GLN A 167 18.77 19.00 6.39
N GLU A 168 17.78 19.89 6.33
CA GLU A 168 16.70 19.94 7.31
C GLU A 168 15.92 18.64 7.34
N LEU A 169 15.53 18.13 6.16
CA LEU A 169 14.83 16.84 6.03
C LEU A 169 15.62 15.71 6.72
N ARG A 170 16.93 15.62 6.47
CA ARG A 170 17.81 14.58 7.05
C ARG A 170 17.92 14.70 8.57
N SER A 171 17.98 15.92 9.10
CA SER A 171 18.12 16.14 10.55
C SER A 171 16.88 15.72 11.36
N HIS A 172 15.70 15.71 10.72
CA HIS A 172 14.44 15.30 11.34
C HIS A 172 13.98 13.90 10.91
N TYR A 173 14.72 13.22 10.03
CA TYR A 173 14.36 11.91 9.52
C TYR A 173 14.73 10.78 10.47
N CYS A 174 13.72 10.06 10.95
CA CYS A 174 13.93 8.78 11.63
C CYS A 174 13.97 7.64 10.61
N ARG A 175 15.00 6.80 10.71
CA ARG A 175 15.18 5.64 9.80
C ARG A 175 14.07 4.61 10.02
N THR A 176 13.51 4.11 8.92
CA THR A 176 12.30 3.27 8.95
C THR A 176 12.54 1.79 8.65
N GLY A 177 13.75 1.43 8.22
CA GLY A 177 14.16 0.06 7.88
C GLY A 177 15.62 -0.22 8.25
N ILE A 178 16.06 -1.47 8.08
CA ILE A 178 17.45 -1.88 8.38
C ILE A 178 18.42 -1.09 7.50
N LYS A 179 19.43 -0.46 8.12
CA LYS A 179 20.49 0.26 7.42
C LYS A 179 21.22 -0.68 6.46
N GLN A 180 21.24 -0.26 5.20
CA GLN A 180 21.96 -0.94 4.13
C GLN A 180 23.28 -0.22 3.87
N VAL A 181 24.32 -1.00 3.60
CA VAL A 181 25.64 -0.54 3.16
C VAL A 181 25.87 -0.95 1.71
N VAL A 182 26.64 -0.15 0.99
CA VAL A 182 26.97 -0.41 -0.43
C VAL A 182 28.00 -1.54 -0.51
N GLY A 183 27.73 -2.54 -1.34
CA GLY A 183 28.56 -3.74 -1.51
C GLY A 183 27.80 -5.04 -1.28
N THR A 184 28.51 -6.15 -1.45
CA THR A 184 28.08 -7.52 -1.12
C THR A 184 28.92 -8.07 0.01
N ARG A 185 28.49 -9.15 0.67
CA ARG A 185 29.32 -9.86 1.64
C ARG A 185 29.91 -11.12 1.01
N ASP A 186 31.17 -11.39 1.27
CA ASP A 186 31.81 -12.66 0.91
C ASP A 186 31.32 -13.81 1.83
N PRO A 187 31.67 -15.08 1.56
CA PRO A 187 31.30 -16.20 2.41
C PRO A 187 31.78 -16.08 3.87
N GLN A 188 32.79 -15.24 4.15
CA GLN A 188 33.31 -14.96 5.48
C GLN A 188 32.60 -13.76 6.16
N GLY A 189 31.63 -13.14 5.49
CA GLY A 189 30.85 -12.02 6.01
C GLY A 189 31.50 -10.64 5.85
N LYS A 190 32.67 -10.53 5.22
CA LYS A 190 33.36 -9.27 4.99
C LYS A 190 32.70 -8.50 3.84
N LEU A 191 32.57 -7.18 4.00
CA LEU A 191 31.99 -6.31 2.99
C LEU A 191 32.97 -6.12 1.81
N VAL A 192 32.54 -6.53 0.62
CA VAL A 192 33.19 -6.28 -0.66
C VAL A 192 32.50 -5.09 -1.32
N GLN A 193 33.24 -4.00 -1.48
CA GLN A 193 32.72 -2.79 -2.11
C GLN A 193 32.68 -2.94 -3.64
N PRO A 194 31.77 -2.22 -4.34
CA PRO A 194 31.79 -2.14 -5.80
C PRO A 194 33.13 -1.58 -6.30
N HIS A 195 33.51 -1.99 -7.51
CA HIS A 195 34.74 -1.50 -8.15
C HIS A 195 34.61 -0.10 -8.75
N LEU A 196 33.47 0.58 -8.56
CA LEU A 196 33.22 1.96 -8.97
C LEU A 196 32.69 2.76 -7.78
N LYS A 197 32.75 4.09 -7.86
CA LYS A 197 32.15 5.00 -6.86
C LYS A 197 31.36 6.13 -7.51
N THR A 198 30.44 6.73 -6.76
CA THR A 198 29.67 7.90 -7.22
C THR A 198 29.99 9.13 -6.41
N GLN A 199 29.96 10.29 -7.05
CA GLN A 199 30.12 11.59 -6.42
C GLN A 199 29.03 12.57 -6.87
N PRO A 200 28.32 13.27 -5.97
CA PRO A 200 27.36 14.30 -6.35
C PRO A 200 28.01 15.40 -7.19
N ILE A 201 27.36 15.79 -8.29
CA ILE A 201 27.81 16.91 -9.14
C ILE A 201 27.68 18.23 -8.36
N TYR A 202 26.59 18.38 -7.61
CA TYR A 202 26.31 19.56 -6.80
C TYR A 202 26.33 19.20 -5.32
N GLN A 203 27.23 19.80 -4.55
CA GLN A 203 27.26 19.70 -3.10
C GLN A 203 26.40 20.81 -2.49
N ASN A 204 25.09 20.79 -2.77
CA ASN A 204 24.17 21.81 -2.26
C ASN A 204 23.23 21.20 -1.21
N GLN A 205 22.93 21.96 -0.16
CA GLN A 205 21.93 21.60 0.85
C GLN A 205 20.51 21.61 0.28
N TYR A 206 20.33 22.26 -0.87
CA TYR A 206 19.07 22.38 -1.59
C TYR A 206 19.03 21.47 -2.81
N VAL A 207 17.92 20.77 -2.98
CA VAL A 207 17.64 19.89 -4.12
C VAL A 207 16.28 20.23 -4.72
N PRO A 208 16.05 19.95 -6.02
CA PRO A 208 14.70 20.01 -6.57
C PRO A 208 13.75 19.12 -5.76
N MET A 209 12.47 19.50 -5.69
CA MET A 209 11.46 18.68 -5.05
C MET A 209 11.43 17.29 -5.71
N GLY A 210 11.30 16.27 -4.85
CA GLY A 210 11.22 14.88 -5.27
C GLY A 210 9.84 14.50 -5.82
N ARG A 211 9.61 13.19 -5.90
CA ARG A 211 8.30 12.60 -6.19
C ARG A 211 7.80 11.84 -4.97
N PHE A 212 6.50 11.79 -4.75
CA PHE A 212 5.91 11.03 -3.65
C PHE A 212 5.41 9.69 -4.16
N ASN A 213 6.01 8.63 -3.64
CA ASN A 213 5.62 7.25 -3.96
C ASN A 213 4.75 6.70 -2.83
N PHE A 214 3.47 6.50 -3.15
CA PHE A 214 2.52 5.84 -2.27
C PHE A 214 2.69 4.33 -2.35
N SER A 215 2.74 3.67 -1.20
CA SER A 215 2.82 2.21 -1.13
C SER A 215 1.50 1.58 -1.60
N ARG A 216 1.61 0.57 -2.46
CA ARG A 216 0.46 -0.19 -2.98
C ARG A 216 -0.18 -1.16 -1.99
N HIS A 217 0.43 -1.33 -0.81
CA HIS A 217 0.02 -2.35 0.16
C HIS A 217 0.17 -1.88 1.60
N SER A 218 0.57 -0.63 1.87
CA SER A 218 0.60 -0.11 3.25
C SER A 218 0.38 1.38 3.28
N ALA A 219 -0.01 1.89 4.45
CA ALA A 219 -0.08 3.32 4.72
C ALA A 219 1.33 3.93 4.84
N THR A 220 2.07 3.96 3.73
CA THR A 220 3.44 4.48 3.67
C THR A 220 3.60 5.36 2.44
N VAL A 221 4.17 6.54 2.64
CA VAL A 221 4.48 7.49 1.57
C VAL A 221 5.95 7.84 1.65
N ASN A 222 6.65 7.67 0.54
CA ASN A 222 8.08 7.96 0.44
C ASN A 222 8.32 9.14 -0.50
N LEU A 223 9.17 10.08 -0.09
CA LEU A 223 9.72 11.12 -0.94
C LEU A 223 10.99 10.61 -1.61
N GLN A 224 10.93 10.41 -2.93
CA GLN A 224 12.07 10.02 -3.75
C GLN A 224 12.76 11.26 -4.33
N ILE A 225 13.99 11.49 -3.89
CA ILE A 225 14.84 12.62 -4.30
C ILE A 225 15.88 12.10 -5.29
N ALA A 226 15.97 12.76 -6.45
CA ALA A 226 16.99 12.48 -7.45
C ALA A 226 18.19 13.43 -7.28
N GLN A 227 19.40 12.90 -7.31
CA GLN A 227 20.64 13.67 -7.27
C GLN A 227 21.53 13.29 -8.44
N SER A 228 22.00 14.28 -9.19
CA SER A 228 22.95 14.06 -10.27
C SER A 228 24.32 13.69 -9.72
N VAL A 229 24.96 12.67 -10.30
CA VAL A 229 26.25 12.15 -9.87
C VAL A 229 27.21 11.92 -11.04
N HIS A 230 28.51 12.01 -10.77
CA HIS A 230 29.56 11.43 -11.59
C HIS A 230 29.81 9.98 -11.16
N LEU A 231 30.10 9.12 -12.15
CA LEU A 231 30.66 7.81 -11.93
C LEU A 231 32.18 7.89 -12.04
N LEU A 232 32.90 7.42 -11.02
CA LEU A 232 34.34 7.57 -10.91
C LEU A 232 35.03 6.21 -10.85
N ASN A 233 36.21 6.14 -11.45
CA ASN A 233 37.15 5.04 -11.23
C ASN A 233 37.79 5.21 -9.82
N PRO A 234 37.78 4.19 -8.95
CA PRO A 234 38.29 4.30 -7.60
C PRO A 234 39.82 4.43 -7.49
N GLU A 235 40.57 4.06 -8.54
CA GLU A 235 42.05 4.10 -8.51
C GLU A 235 42.59 5.52 -8.66
N ASN A 236 41.92 6.36 -9.45
CA ASN A 236 42.41 7.69 -9.82
C ASN A 236 41.38 8.81 -9.64
N ASP A 237 40.18 8.49 -9.16
CA ASP A 237 39.06 9.40 -8.95
C ASP A 237 38.60 10.18 -10.20
N ALA A 238 39.03 9.72 -11.39
CA ALA A 238 38.65 10.34 -12.64
C ALA A 238 37.21 9.95 -13.02
N PRO A 239 36.39 10.91 -13.49
CA PRO A 239 35.08 10.60 -14.06
C PRO A 239 35.20 9.70 -15.29
N ILE A 240 34.35 8.68 -15.35
CA ILE A 240 34.21 7.85 -16.55
C ILE A 240 33.52 8.69 -17.62
N SER A 241 34.19 8.85 -18.77
CA SER A 241 33.73 9.71 -19.86
C SER A 241 32.72 9.03 -20.80
N GLU A 242 32.79 7.70 -20.92
CA GLU A 242 31.98 6.90 -21.84
C GLU A 242 31.81 5.48 -21.30
N ILE A 243 30.61 4.90 -21.48
CA ILE A 243 30.27 3.51 -21.17
C ILE A 243 29.37 3.00 -22.30
N ALA A 244 29.75 1.92 -22.98
CA ALA A 244 28.96 1.31 -24.05
C ALA A 244 28.52 2.28 -25.17
N GLY A 245 29.34 3.29 -25.49
CA GLY A 245 28.99 4.33 -26.46
C GLY A 245 28.13 5.48 -25.90
N ILE A 246 27.92 5.52 -24.58
CA ILE A 246 27.02 6.48 -23.90
C ILE A 246 27.84 7.39 -23.00
N LEU A 247 27.57 8.70 -23.06
CA LEU A 247 28.18 9.71 -22.20
C LEU A 247 27.42 9.78 -20.85
N PRO A 248 28.00 9.35 -19.72
CA PRO A 248 27.30 9.25 -18.43
C PRO A 248 27.21 10.61 -17.69
N GLN A 249 26.98 11.71 -18.40
CA GLN A 249 27.06 13.08 -17.86
C GLN A 249 25.84 13.48 -17.01
N GLN A 250 24.74 12.74 -17.10
CA GLN A 250 23.47 13.05 -16.43
C GLN A 250 22.95 11.91 -15.55
N LEU A 251 23.84 11.04 -15.07
CA LEU A 251 23.45 9.95 -14.19
C LEU A 251 22.80 10.48 -12.92
N LYS A 252 21.71 9.81 -12.51
CA LYS A 252 20.96 10.14 -11.29
C LYS A 252 21.05 8.98 -10.30
N THR A 253 21.30 9.34 -9.05
CA THR A 253 21.03 8.45 -7.91
C THR A 253 19.73 8.88 -7.25
N TYR A 254 19.00 7.91 -6.71
CA TYR A 254 17.74 8.15 -6.03
C TYR A 254 17.87 7.79 -4.55
N GLN A 255 17.47 8.72 -3.69
CA GLN A 255 17.36 8.52 -2.25
C GLN A 255 15.89 8.62 -1.86
N SER A 256 15.43 7.70 -1.02
CA SER A 256 14.04 7.62 -0.60
C SER A 256 13.94 7.94 0.89
N TYR A 257 13.08 8.90 1.24
CA TYR A 257 12.80 9.30 2.62
C TYR A 257 11.34 9.01 2.92
N THR A 258 11.08 8.11 3.86
CA THR A 258 9.71 7.84 4.32
C THR A 258 9.16 9.05 5.06
N LEU A 259 8.13 9.70 4.50
CA LEU A 259 7.42 10.82 5.12
C LEU A 259 6.31 10.32 6.02
N ILE A 260 5.52 9.37 5.52
CA ILE A 260 4.46 8.69 6.25
C ILE A 260 4.85 7.22 6.37
N ARG A 261 4.83 6.69 7.59
CA ARG A 261 5.24 5.34 7.95
C ARG A 261 4.11 4.68 8.72
N ASP A 262 3.56 3.61 8.17
CA ASP A 262 2.50 2.82 8.81
C ASP A 262 1.32 3.69 9.33
N GLY A 263 0.95 4.70 8.53
CA GLY A 263 -0.10 5.65 8.85
C GLY A 263 0.30 6.73 9.87
N GLU A 264 1.58 6.98 10.09
CA GLU A 264 2.11 8.02 11.00
C GLU A 264 3.10 8.93 10.30
N LEU A 265 3.14 10.19 10.70
CA LEU A 265 4.18 11.10 10.24
C LEU A 265 5.53 10.69 10.83
N ASN A 266 6.47 10.42 9.93
CA ASN A 266 7.89 10.22 10.25
C ASN A 266 8.67 11.54 10.12
N ILE A 267 8.18 12.47 9.29
CA ILE A 267 8.68 13.84 9.14
C ILE A 267 7.57 14.81 9.55
N LYS A 268 7.88 15.75 10.43
CA LYS A 268 6.91 16.68 11.03
C LYS A 268 6.76 17.99 10.27
N SER A 269 7.79 18.40 9.53
CA SER A 269 7.75 19.61 8.70
C SER A 269 8.62 19.47 7.45
N LEU A 270 8.32 20.26 6.42
CA LEU A 270 9.13 20.41 5.21
C LEU A 270 9.55 21.86 5.05
N ARG A 271 10.82 22.10 4.73
CA ARG A 271 11.35 23.43 4.42
C ARG A 271 11.65 23.59 2.94
N LEU A 272 11.03 24.60 2.34
CA LEU A 272 10.91 24.78 0.90
C LEU A 272 11.30 26.18 0.47
N LYS A 273 11.75 26.30 -0.78
CA LYS A 273 11.82 27.56 -1.53
C LYS A 273 11.05 27.42 -2.83
N PHE A 274 10.53 28.54 -3.32
CA PHE A 274 9.73 28.59 -4.54
C PHE A 274 10.43 29.45 -5.58
N SER A 275 10.64 28.91 -6.77
CA SER A 275 11.16 29.66 -7.92
C SER A 275 10.04 30.33 -8.74
N ASN A 276 8.78 29.99 -8.46
CA ASN A 276 7.61 30.45 -9.20
C ASN A 276 6.57 31.10 -8.26
N TYR A 277 6.20 32.34 -8.57
CA TYR A 277 5.22 33.11 -7.79
C TYR A 277 3.82 32.50 -7.79
N LYS A 278 3.35 31.96 -8.93
CA LYS A 278 2.00 31.37 -9.02
C LYS A 278 1.88 30.13 -8.15
N VAL A 279 2.90 29.26 -8.20
CA VAL A 279 2.99 28.06 -7.36
C VAL A 279 3.01 28.44 -5.87
N PHE A 280 3.76 29.48 -5.52
CA PHE A 280 3.75 30.01 -4.16
C PHE A 280 2.36 30.48 -3.73
N GLN A 281 1.64 31.24 -4.56
CA GLN A 281 0.28 31.70 -4.24
C GLN A 281 -0.69 30.56 -4.04
N GLU A 282 -0.63 29.52 -4.88
CA GLU A 282 -1.49 28.35 -4.82
C GLU A 282 -1.26 27.56 -3.52
N ILE A 283 -0.01 27.30 -3.16
CA ILE A 283 0.32 26.63 -1.89
C ILE A 283 -0.02 27.53 -0.70
N GLN A 284 0.20 28.84 -0.79
CA GLN A 284 -0.16 29.76 0.29
C GLN A 284 -1.68 29.85 0.50
N ALA A 285 -2.50 29.68 -0.55
CA ALA A 285 -3.95 29.67 -0.44
C ALA A 285 -4.49 28.52 0.44
N THR A 286 -3.74 27.42 0.57
CA THR A 286 -4.07 26.32 1.51
C THR A 286 -3.91 26.71 2.98
N GLY A 287 -3.23 27.83 3.27
CA GLY A 287 -3.01 28.33 4.64
C GLY A 287 -1.92 27.61 5.43
N VAL A 288 -1.23 26.62 4.84
CA VAL A 288 -0.24 25.77 5.54
C VAL A 288 1.19 26.33 5.54
N LEU A 289 1.42 27.42 4.80
CA LEU A 289 2.76 27.94 4.53
C LEU A 289 3.16 29.06 5.50
N HIS A 290 4.26 28.86 6.22
CA HIS A 290 4.82 29.83 7.17
C HIS A 290 6.20 30.30 6.73
N LYS A 291 6.46 31.61 6.73
CA LYS A 291 7.78 32.17 6.41
C LYS A 291 8.69 32.08 7.64
N ILE A 292 9.88 31.49 7.52
CA ILE A 292 10.75 31.22 8.68
C ILE A 292 11.39 32.49 9.25
N SER A 293 11.80 33.42 8.38
CA SER A 293 12.71 34.51 8.76
C SER A 293 12.09 35.91 8.78
N GLN A 294 10.80 36.09 8.48
CA GLN A 294 10.16 37.41 8.41
C GLN A 294 8.65 37.38 8.73
N SER A 295 8.11 38.49 9.24
CA SER A 295 6.67 38.70 9.49
C SER A 295 5.86 39.08 8.24
N SER A 296 6.50 39.39 7.10
CA SER A 296 5.80 39.69 5.85
C SER A 296 5.31 38.41 5.16
N LYS A 297 4.06 38.44 4.66
CA LYS A 297 3.45 37.39 3.84
C LYS A 297 3.86 37.47 2.37
N ASP A 298 4.66 38.45 1.98
CA ASP A 298 5.05 38.66 0.58
C ASP A 298 6.00 37.57 0.08
N PHE A 299 5.81 37.22 -1.20
CA PHE A 299 6.68 36.31 -1.92
C PHE A 299 8.12 36.84 -2.00
N ASP A 300 9.04 36.01 -1.57
CA ASP A 300 10.48 36.17 -1.71
C ASP A 300 11.10 34.83 -2.15
N PHE A 301 11.73 34.81 -3.32
CA PHE A 301 12.37 33.64 -3.91
C PHE A 301 13.68 33.24 -3.20
N ARG A 302 14.23 34.11 -2.34
CA ARG A 302 15.40 33.80 -1.51
C ARG A 302 15.01 33.25 -0.15
N ALA A 303 13.80 33.58 0.31
CA ALA A 303 13.28 33.14 1.61
C ALA A 303 13.02 31.63 1.63
N GLU A 304 13.12 31.07 2.82
CA GLU A 304 12.72 29.71 3.12
C GLU A 304 11.37 29.73 3.85
N TYR A 305 10.50 28.83 3.44
CA TYR A 305 9.17 28.64 3.99
C TYR A 305 9.09 27.25 4.61
N GLU A 306 8.30 27.13 5.67
CA GLU A 306 8.06 25.89 6.37
C GLU A 306 6.60 25.49 6.27
N ILE A 307 6.38 24.20 6.08
CA ILE A 307 5.07 23.57 6.18
C ILE A 307 5.10 22.60 7.35
N GLN A 308 4.21 22.80 8.33
CA GLN A 308 4.12 22.00 9.54
C GLN A 308 3.12 20.85 9.37
N LEU A 309 3.57 19.73 8.82
CA LEU A 309 2.74 18.55 8.54
C LEU A 309 2.04 17.99 9.78
N GLN A 310 2.67 18.08 10.96
CA GLN A 310 2.13 17.57 12.23
C GLN A 310 0.83 18.27 12.69
N TYR A 311 0.50 19.43 12.12
CA TYR A 311 -0.73 20.16 12.43
C TYR A 311 -1.84 19.94 11.39
N LEU A 312 -1.58 19.13 10.36
CA LEU A 312 -2.54 18.80 9.31
C LEU A 312 -3.13 17.41 9.56
N PRO A 313 -4.39 17.17 9.20
CA PRO A 313 -4.93 15.81 9.18
C PRO A 313 -4.14 14.99 8.16
N LEU A 314 -3.80 13.74 8.51
CA LEU A 314 -2.96 12.91 7.66
C LEU A 314 -3.66 12.55 6.34
N VAL A 315 -4.96 12.26 6.43
CA VAL A 315 -5.86 11.90 5.33
C VAL A 315 -7.07 12.84 5.38
N PRO A 316 -7.78 13.06 4.26
CA PRO A 316 -9.05 13.78 4.29
C PRO A 316 -10.09 13.04 5.14
N ASP A 317 -11.06 13.79 5.67
CA ASP A 317 -12.12 13.27 6.57
C ASP A 317 -12.99 12.20 5.92
N SER A 318 -13.10 12.20 4.59
CA SER A 318 -13.80 11.17 3.85
C SER A 318 -13.10 10.91 2.53
N ILE A 319 -13.13 9.65 2.11
CA ILE A 319 -12.70 9.25 0.77
C ILE A 319 -13.87 8.56 0.06
N SER A 320 -14.11 8.96 -1.19
CA SER A 320 -15.08 8.28 -2.03
C SER A 320 -14.44 7.05 -2.63
N ILE A 321 -15.07 5.89 -2.40
CA ILE A 321 -14.62 4.62 -2.95
C ILE A 321 -15.77 4.00 -3.72
N THR A 322 -15.74 4.19 -5.03
CA THR A 322 -16.63 3.50 -5.97
C THR A 322 -15.82 2.52 -6.80
N ASP A 323 -16.47 1.45 -7.27
CA ASP A 323 -15.97 0.58 -8.33
C ASP A 323 -14.66 -0.17 -8.02
N LEU A 324 -14.46 -0.58 -6.76
CA LEU A 324 -13.26 -1.34 -6.36
C LEU A 324 -13.17 -2.69 -7.06
N GLY A 325 -14.30 -3.41 -7.24
CA GLY A 325 -14.29 -4.70 -7.94
C GLY A 325 -13.87 -4.57 -9.39
N GLU A 326 -14.37 -3.54 -10.09
CA GLU A 326 -13.97 -3.21 -11.46
C GLU A 326 -12.51 -2.77 -11.53
N THR A 327 -12.08 -1.91 -10.59
CA THR A 327 -10.68 -1.46 -10.47
C THR A 327 -9.74 -2.65 -10.27
N PHE A 328 -10.07 -3.55 -9.34
CA PHE A 328 -9.30 -4.77 -9.09
C PHE A 328 -9.19 -5.63 -10.36
N SER A 329 -10.33 -5.87 -11.03
CA SER A 329 -10.38 -6.67 -12.25
C SER A 329 -9.51 -6.03 -13.35
N LYS A 330 -9.65 -4.72 -13.59
CA LYS A 330 -8.87 -4.01 -14.60
C LYS A 330 -7.36 -4.04 -14.29
N VAL A 331 -6.97 -3.83 -13.04
CA VAL A 331 -5.56 -3.93 -12.63
C VAL A 331 -5.04 -5.35 -12.81
N ALA A 332 -5.83 -6.39 -12.50
CA ALA A 332 -5.45 -7.77 -12.72
C ALA A 332 -5.16 -8.06 -14.20
N GLU A 333 -6.06 -7.64 -15.09
CA GLU A 333 -5.92 -7.82 -16.54
C GLU A 333 -4.67 -7.11 -17.08
N LEU A 334 -4.46 -5.86 -16.68
CA LEU A 334 -3.28 -5.08 -17.06
C LEU A 334 -1.98 -5.71 -16.53
N GLN A 335 -1.97 -6.23 -15.30
CA GLN A 335 -0.80 -6.90 -14.73
C GLN A 335 -0.47 -8.22 -15.43
N ILE A 336 -1.47 -9.00 -15.84
CA ILE A 336 -1.26 -10.23 -16.61
C ILE A 336 -0.59 -9.89 -17.95
N LEU A 337 -1.16 -8.92 -18.69
CA LEU A 337 -0.60 -8.51 -19.98
C LEU A 337 0.80 -7.89 -19.83
N LEU A 338 1.01 -7.04 -18.82
CA LEU A 338 2.32 -6.49 -18.49
C LEU A 338 3.35 -7.60 -18.20
N GLY A 339 2.93 -8.64 -17.49
CA GLY A 339 3.74 -9.81 -17.18
C GLY A 339 4.15 -10.59 -18.42
N ILE A 340 3.22 -10.82 -19.36
CA ILE A 340 3.49 -11.47 -20.64
C ILE A 340 4.49 -10.64 -21.45
N ILE A 341 4.20 -9.36 -21.70
CA ILE A 341 5.05 -8.45 -22.48
C ILE A 341 6.45 -8.35 -21.86
N SER A 342 6.54 -8.19 -20.54
CA SER A 342 7.83 -8.10 -19.85
C SER A 342 8.65 -9.39 -19.95
N ALA A 343 8.00 -10.55 -19.95
CA ALA A 343 8.67 -11.83 -20.14
C ALA A 343 9.11 -12.03 -21.60
N THR A 344 8.35 -11.55 -22.58
CA THR A 344 8.73 -11.56 -24.01
C THR A 344 9.90 -10.63 -24.30
N LEU A 345 9.94 -9.45 -23.69
CA LEU A 345 11.05 -8.48 -23.84
C LEU A 345 12.33 -8.86 -23.09
N LYS A 346 12.36 -9.98 -22.36
CA LYS A 346 13.51 -10.33 -21.53
C LYS A 346 14.77 -10.47 -22.40
N GLY A 347 15.82 -9.71 -22.05
CA GLY A 347 17.09 -9.71 -22.79
C GLY A 347 17.10 -8.90 -24.09
N HIS A 348 15.97 -8.27 -24.45
CA HIS A 348 15.84 -7.44 -25.64
C HIS A 348 15.68 -5.96 -25.24
N SER A 349 16.14 -5.06 -26.10
CA SER A 349 15.99 -3.61 -25.94
C SER A 349 15.69 -3.01 -27.30
N ALA A 350 14.77 -2.05 -27.34
CA ALA A 350 14.54 -1.25 -28.53
C ALA A 350 15.68 -0.26 -28.81
N VAL A 351 16.56 -0.01 -27.83
CA VAL A 351 17.55 1.08 -27.86
C VAL A 351 19.00 0.59 -27.93
N TYR A 352 19.30 -0.58 -27.33
CA TYR A 352 20.68 -1.03 -27.11
C TYR A 352 20.89 -2.45 -27.61
N LEU A 353 22.09 -2.72 -28.13
CA LEU A 353 22.54 -4.07 -28.46
C LEU A 353 22.80 -4.91 -27.20
N THR A 354 22.81 -6.23 -27.35
CA THR A 354 23.06 -7.18 -26.25
C THR A 354 24.42 -6.93 -25.58
N GLU A 355 25.44 -6.65 -26.38
CA GLU A 355 26.80 -6.34 -25.92
C GLU A 355 26.83 -5.02 -25.12
N GLN A 356 26.09 -4.01 -25.57
CA GLN A 356 25.95 -2.74 -24.83
C GLN A 356 25.23 -2.96 -23.50
N ILE A 357 24.18 -3.79 -23.46
CA ILE A 357 23.48 -4.12 -22.21
C ILE A 357 24.40 -4.83 -21.23
N ALA A 358 25.25 -5.74 -21.72
CA ALA A 358 26.23 -6.44 -20.89
C ALA A 358 27.26 -5.48 -20.29
N GLU A 359 27.83 -4.58 -21.10
CA GLU A 359 28.79 -3.57 -20.64
C GLU A 359 28.16 -2.59 -19.63
N LEU A 360 26.91 -2.14 -19.86
CA LEU A 360 26.17 -1.33 -18.89
C LEU A 360 26.03 -2.04 -17.54
N GLN A 361 25.70 -3.34 -17.56
CA GLN A 361 25.57 -4.13 -16.33
C GLN A 361 26.88 -4.27 -15.57
N GLU A 362 28.01 -4.44 -16.26
CA GLU A 362 29.35 -4.46 -15.65
C GLU A 362 29.63 -3.14 -14.91
N HIS A 363 29.13 -2.02 -15.43
CA HIS A 363 29.27 -0.69 -14.82
C HIS A 363 28.13 -0.33 -13.85
N TYR A 364 27.35 -1.33 -13.38
CA TYR A 364 26.22 -1.14 -12.46
C TYR A 364 25.09 -0.26 -13.01
N LEU A 365 24.96 -0.15 -14.33
CA LEU A 365 23.89 0.58 -15.00
C LEU A 365 22.83 -0.38 -15.55
N SER A 366 21.56 -0.04 -15.33
CA SER A 366 20.47 -0.68 -16.08
C SER A 366 20.40 -0.16 -17.52
N PRO A 367 19.65 -0.82 -18.43
CA PRO A 367 19.37 -0.27 -19.76
C PRO A 367 18.75 1.14 -19.73
N ASN A 368 18.00 1.50 -18.68
CA ASN A 368 17.46 2.85 -18.50
C ASN A 368 18.46 3.85 -17.88
N LEU A 369 19.75 3.49 -17.82
CA LEU A 369 20.84 4.26 -17.24
C LEU A 369 20.67 4.58 -15.74
N TYR A 370 19.78 3.86 -15.06
CA TYR A 370 19.70 3.91 -13.60
C TYR A 370 20.87 3.20 -12.96
N PHE A 371 21.39 3.82 -11.91
CA PHE A 371 22.51 3.32 -11.16
C PHE A 371 22.09 2.32 -10.07
N ASN A 372 22.70 1.14 -10.08
CA ASN A 372 22.31 -0.01 -9.25
C ASN A 372 23.50 -0.66 -8.56
N PHE A 373 24.11 0.04 -7.62
CA PHE A 373 25.07 -0.62 -6.74
C PHE A 373 24.42 -1.73 -5.92
N PRO A 374 25.11 -2.88 -5.77
CA PRO A 374 24.67 -3.88 -4.82
C PRO A 374 24.66 -3.27 -3.42
N LYS A 375 23.68 -3.67 -2.61
CA LYS A 375 23.55 -3.24 -1.22
C LYS A 375 23.28 -4.47 -0.36
N THR A 376 23.78 -4.43 0.86
CA THR A 376 23.59 -5.49 1.86
C THR A 376 23.32 -4.88 3.24
N SER A 377 22.78 -5.67 4.15
CA SER A 377 22.53 -5.24 5.53
C SER A 377 23.86 -4.87 6.23
N GLU A 378 23.85 -3.80 7.02
CA GLU A 378 24.96 -3.45 7.91
C GLU A 378 25.24 -4.55 8.94
N PHE A 379 24.21 -5.30 9.32
CA PHE A 379 24.31 -6.42 10.27
C PHE A 379 24.46 -7.75 9.56
N ILE A 380 25.40 -8.57 10.01
CA ILE A 380 25.62 -9.94 9.53
C ILE A 380 24.54 -10.87 10.09
N ASN A 381 24.25 -10.75 11.39
CA ASN A 381 23.22 -11.52 12.08
C ASN A 381 22.18 -10.55 12.68
N LEU A 382 20.92 -10.72 12.29
CA LEU A 382 19.81 -9.92 12.77
C LEU A 382 19.46 -10.20 14.24
N GLU A 383 19.55 -11.45 14.68
CA GLU A 383 19.25 -11.87 16.07
C GLU A 383 20.23 -11.22 17.04
N THR A 384 21.53 -11.29 16.76
CA THR A 384 22.55 -10.60 17.56
C THR A 384 22.33 -9.10 17.58
N ALA A 385 21.91 -8.50 16.46
CA ALA A 385 21.62 -7.06 16.40
C ALA A 385 20.36 -6.66 17.20
N LEU A 386 19.38 -7.57 17.34
CA LEU A 386 18.21 -7.40 18.21
C LEU A 386 18.61 -7.51 19.68
N GLU A 387 19.41 -8.51 20.04
CA GLU A 387 19.93 -8.71 21.41
C GLU A 387 20.78 -7.51 21.87
N ASP A 388 21.68 -7.04 20.99
CA ASP A 388 22.53 -5.85 21.20
C ASP A 388 21.76 -4.52 21.18
N ARG A 389 20.44 -4.53 20.90
CA ARG A 389 19.61 -3.31 20.75
C ARG A 389 20.15 -2.33 19.69
N LYS A 390 20.72 -2.84 18.60
CA LYS A 390 21.09 -2.06 17.41
C LYS A 390 19.97 -2.04 16.36
N VAL A 391 19.07 -3.02 16.45
CA VAL A 391 17.87 -3.14 15.63
C VAL A 391 16.67 -3.26 16.55
N ALA A 392 15.55 -2.67 16.13
CA ALA A 392 14.24 -2.85 16.73
C ALA A 392 13.25 -3.42 15.72
N SER A 393 12.15 -3.97 16.22
CA SER A 393 11.04 -4.46 15.40
C SER A 393 9.78 -3.64 15.66
N ARG A 394 8.86 -3.66 14.68
CA ARG A 394 7.50 -3.13 14.82
C ARG A 394 6.53 -3.89 13.95
N ASN A 395 5.26 -3.85 14.31
CA ASN A 395 4.19 -4.38 13.47
C ASN A 395 3.77 -3.34 12.44
N ARG A 396 3.58 -3.80 11.20
CA ARG A 396 3.01 -3.07 10.09
C ARG A 396 1.84 -3.87 9.53
N TYR A 397 0.87 -3.18 8.95
CA TYR A 397 -0.24 -3.82 8.25
C TYR A 397 -0.04 -3.75 6.74
N GLU A 398 -0.23 -4.88 6.08
CA GLU A 398 -0.34 -4.97 4.63
C GLU A 398 -1.81 -5.08 4.25
N ILE A 399 -2.27 -4.15 3.42
CA ILE A 399 -3.65 -4.06 2.96
C ILE A 399 -3.66 -4.47 1.49
N GLU A 400 -4.41 -5.50 1.15
CA GLU A 400 -4.53 -6.03 -0.22
C GLU A 400 -5.99 -6.01 -0.65
N LEU A 401 -6.21 -5.73 -1.95
CA LEU A 401 -7.50 -5.86 -2.60
C LEU A 401 -7.58 -7.20 -3.31
N GLY A 402 -8.76 -7.82 -3.23
CA GLY A 402 -9.09 -9.10 -3.83
C GLY A 402 -10.57 -9.20 -4.18
N ASN A 403 -10.98 -10.42 -4.49
CA ASN A 403 -12.38 -10.82 -4.56
C ASN A 403 -12.54 -12.25 -4.00
N LEU A 404 -13.75 -12.79 -4.07
CA LEU A 404 -14.10 -14.11 -3.53
C LEU A 404 -13.54 -15.30 -4.34
N GLU A 405 -12.74 -15.04 -5.38
CA GLU A 405 -12.06 -16.07 -6.17
C GLU A 405 -10.53 -15.94 -6.07
N ILE A 406 -10.03 -14.71 -6.09
CA ILE A 406 -8.62 -14.33 -6.08
C ILE A 406 -8.44 -13.29 -4.97
N LEU A 407 -8.02 -13.76 -3.79
CA LEU A 407 -7.89 -12.92 -2.60
C LEU A 407 -6.88 -11.78 -2.73
N SER A 408 -5.90 -11.90 -3.62
CA SER A 408 -5.03 -10.79 -3.99
C SER A 408 -4.30 -11.04 -5.29
N LEU A 409 -3.87 -9.96 -5.94
CA LEU A 409 -3.08 -10.03 -7.18
C LEU A 409 -1.71 -10.70 -6.99
N GLY A 410 -1.22 -10.83 -5.75
CA GLY A 410 -0.03 -11.62 -5.43
C GLY A 410 -0.17 -13.11 -5.74
N LYS A 411 -1.39 -13.61 -5.97
CA LYS A 411 -1.66 -15.00 -6.36
C LYS A 411 -1.48 -15.25 -7.87
N LEU A 412 -1.32 -14.21 -8.68
CA LEU A 412 -1.06 -14.36 -10.12
C LEU A 412 0.29 -15.03 -10.35
N TYR A 413 0.34 -15.98 -11.28
CA TYR A 413 1.59 -16.62 -11.65
C TYR A 413 2.48 -15.66 -12.45
N SER A 414 3.80 -15.81 -12.33
CA SER A 414 4.71 -15.20 -13.31
C SER A 414 4.40 -15.75 -14.72
N ALA A 415 4.62 -14.95 -15.76
CA ALA A 415 4.24 -15.34 -17.11
C ALA A 415 4.91 -16.67 -17.56
N ASN A 416 6.20 -16.84 -17.27
CA ASN A 416 6.91 -18.09 -17.57
C ASN A 416 6.46 -19.28 -16.71
N THR A 417 6.00 -19.03 -15.47
CA THR A 417 5.42 -20.09 -14.62
C THR A 417 4.09 -20.57 -15.21
N PHE A 418 3.23 -19.65 -15.64
CA PHE A 418 1.96 -19.98 -16.28
C PHE A 418 2.17 -20.68 -17.63
N LEU A 419 3.09 -20.16 -18.45
CA LEU A 419 3.46 -20.73 -19.74
C LEU A 419 3.81 -22.22 -19.63
N LYS A 420 4.72 -22.58 -18.72
CA LYS A 420 5.17 -23.97 -18.50
C LYS A 420 4.06 -24.93 -18.08
N ARG A 421 3.00 -24.40 -17.47
CA ARG A 421 1.87 -25.16 -16.93
C ARG A 421 0.87 -25.52 -18.02
N PHE A 422 0.58 -24.61 -18.94
CA PHE A 422 -0.52 -24.76 -19.92
C PHE A 422 -0.09 -24.84 -21.38
N TYR A 423 1.16 -24.50 -21.70
CA TYR A 423 1.62 -24.40 -23.08
C TYR A 423 2.92 -25.17 -23.29
N GLU A 424 3.12 -25.56 -24.54
CA GLU A 424 4.36 -26.10 -25.07
C GLU A 424 4.83 -25.23 -26.25
N GLN A 425 6.13 -25.25 -26.49
CA GLN A 425 6.75 -24.56 -27.61
C GLN A 425 7.36 -25.59 -28.54
N VAL A 426 7.15 -25.39 -29.84
CA VAL A 426 7.57 -26.32 -30.87
C VAL A 426 8.31 -25.55 -31.96
N VAL A 427 9.44 -26.09 -32.43
CA VAL A 427 10.13 -25.59 -33.61
C VAL A 427 9.33 -25.98 -34.85
N SER A 428 8.88 -25.01 -35.63
CA SER A 428 7.96 -25.19 -36.75
C SER A 428 8.53 -26.09 -37.85
N SER A 429 9.85 -26.03 -38.07
CA SER A 429 10.55 -26.79 -39.10
C SER A 429 10.81 -28.26 -38.74
N THR A 430 11.07 -28.56 -37.46
CA THR A 430 11.45 -29.91 -37.00
C THR A 430 10.35 -30.63 -36.23
N GLY A 431 9.36 -29.89 -35.69
CA GLY A 431 8.36 -30.43 -34.77
C GLY A 431 8.91 -30.76 -33.37
N GLU A 432 10.15 -30.38 -33.07
CA GLU A 432 10.79 -30.64 -31.78
C GLU A 432 10.16 -29.79 -30.67
N ILE A 433 9.82 -30.45 -29.54
CA ILE A 433 9.26 -29.79 -28.36
C ILE A 433 10.40 -29.23 -27.51
N ILE A 434 10.32 -27.94 -27.17
CA ILE A 434 11.29 -27.27 -26.32
C ILE A 434 11.03 -27.60 -24.85
N GLU A 435 12.00 -28.25 -24.19
CA GLU A 435 11.87 -28.69 -22.79
C GLU A 435 11.69 -27.53 -21.79
N LYS A 436 12.30 -26.37 -22.07
CA LYS A 436 12.27 -25.18 -21.21
C LYS A 436 11.61 -24.01 -21.93
N PRO A 437 10.26 -23.98 -22.02
CA PRO A 437 9.59 -22.92 -22.72
C PRO A 437 9.74 -21.58 -21.99
N SER A 438 9.84 -20.51 -22.76
CA SER A 438 9.98 -19.13 -22.26
C SER A 438 9.36 -18.10 -23.21
N CYS A 439 8.73 -17.07 -22.66
CA CYS A 439 7.97 -16.08 -23.44
C CYS A 439 8.81 -15.28 -24.45
N ASP A 440 10.11 -15.09 -24.20
CA ASP A 440 11.05 -14.39 -25.09
C ASP A 440 11.18 -15.07 -26.46
N ARG A 441 10.98 -16.39 -26.53
CA ARG A 441 10.99 -17.16 -27.77
C ARG A 441 9.84 -16.81 -28.71
N PHE A 442 8.85 -16.04 -28.28
CA PHE A 442 7.79 -15.56 -29.16
C PHE A 442 8.29 -14.58 -30.25
N LEU A 443 9.46 -13.98 -30.04
CA LEU A 443 10.14 -13.15 -31.03
C LEU A 443 10.83 -13.99 -32.13
N GLN A 444 11.01 -15.30 -31.90
CA GLN A 444 11.66 -16.19 -32.88
C GLN A 444 10.64 -16.63 -33.95
N PRO A 445 10.95 -16.48 -35.25
CA PRO A 445 10.00 -16.74 -36.33
C PRO A 445 9.65 -18.22 -36.49
N ASP A 446 10.51 -19.12 -36.04
CA ASP A 446 10.38 -20.57 -36.15
C ASP A 446 9.68 -21.21 -34.94
N ILE A 447 9.32 -20.45 -33.91
CA ILE A 447 8.70 -21.00 -32.70
C ILE A 447 7.19 -20.83 -32.71
N ILE A 448 6.47 -21.94 -32.54
CA ILE A 448 5.02 -21.98 -32.41
C ILE A 448 4.63 -22.39 -30.99
N PHE A 449 3.60 -21.74 -30.46
CA PHE A 449 3.02 -22.03 -29.15
C PHE A 449 1.77 -22.89 -29.32
N ARG A 450 1.59 -23.90 -28.47
CA ARG A 450 0.40 -24.77 -28.49
C ARG A 450 -0.05 -25.10 -27.08
N HIS A 451 -1.30 -25.50 -26.93
CA HIS A 451 -1.78 -26.03 -25.67
C HIS A 451 -1.07 -27.34 -25.34
N LYS A 452 -0.52 -27.39 -24.13
CA LYS A 452 0.04 -28.62 -23.58
C LYS A 452 -1.09 -29.58 -23.24
N LYS A 453 -0.89 -30.87 -23.51
CA LYS A 453 -1.80 -31.91 -23.01
C LYS A 453 -1.72 -31.96 -21.48
N LEU A 454 -2.78 -31.50 -20.82
CA LEU A 454 -2.82 -31.42 -19.36
C LEU A 454 -2.97 -32.81 -18.74
N SER A 455 -2.29 -33.02 -17.62
CA SER A 455 -2.46 -34.20 -16.77
C SER A 455 -3.83 -34.15 -16.10
N SER A 456 -4.48 -35.31 -15.95
CA SER A 456 -5.74 -35.44 -15.20
C SER A 456 -5.62 -35.05 -13.73
N ARG A 457 -4.39 -34.96 -13.19
CA ARG A 457 -4.11 -34.54 -11.81
C ARG A 457 -4.03 -33.01 -11.65
N LEU A 458 -3.99 -32.25 -12.74
CA LEU A 458 -3.85 -30.80 -12.67
C LEU A 458 -5.19 -30.17 -12.26
N LYS A 459 -5.25 -29.57 -11.07
CA LYS A 459 -6.41 -28.77 -10.64
C LYS A 459 -6.34 -27.38 -11.28
N ILE A 460 -7.35 -27.04 -12.07
CA ILE A 460 -7.55 -25.69 -12.62
C ILE A 460 -8.12 -24.80 -11.51
N THR A 461 -7.54 -23.62 -11.34
CA THR A 461 -7.90 -22.63 -10.32
C THR A 461 -8.50 -21.38 -10.97
N SER A 462 -9.18 -20.52 -10.20
CA SER A 462 -9.71 -19.24 -10.73
C SER A 462 -8.62 -18.32 -11.29
N VAL A 463 -7.40 -18.38 -10.73
CA VAL A 463 -6.22 -17.70 -11.30
C VAL A 463 -5.91 -18.24 -12.69
N ASP A 464 -6.00 -19.56 -12.89
CA ASP A 464 -5.75 -20.16 -14.20
C ASP A 464 -6.80 -19.70 -15.22
N THR A 465 -8.08 -19.73 -14.84
CA THR A 465 -9.21 -19.27 -15.66
C THR A 465 -9.10 -17.79 -16.03
N LEU A 466 -8.60 -16.95 -15.13
CA LEU A 466 -8.38 -15.53 -15.40
C LEU A 466 -7.23 -15.30 -16.39
N MET A 467 -6.12 -16.02 -16.22
CA MET A 467 -4.89 -15.81 -17.00
C MET A 467 -4.94 -16.41 -18.41
N GLN A 468 -5.54 -17.59 -18.57
CA GLN A 468 -5.50 -18.34 -19.83
C GLN A 468 -5.98 -17.55 -21.05
N PRO A 469 -7.11 -16.80 -21.01
CA PRO A 469 -7.59 -16.04 -22.16
C PRO A 469 -6.59 -14.99 -22.67
N PHE A 470 -5.73 -14.45 -21.79
CA PHE A 470 -4.69 -13.50 -22.20
C PHE A 470 -3.56 -14.19 -22.95
N PHE A 471 -3.13 -15.37 -22.51
CA PHE A 471 -2.11 -16.15 -23.21
C PHE A 471 -2.63 -16.68 -24.54
N ASP A 472 -3.85 -17.23 -24.55
CA ASP A 472 -4.49 -17.73 -25.77
C ASP A 472 -4.63 -16.61 -26.80
N SER A 473 -5.08 -15.44 -26.36
CA SER A 473 -5.15 -14.26 -27.21
C SER A 473 -3.77 -13.78 -27.65
N PHE A 474 -2.77 -13.67 -26.76
CA PHE A 474 -1.45 -13.12 -27.11
C PHE A 474 -0.72 -13.98 -28.14
N PHE A 475 -0.83 -15.31 -28.01
CA PHE A 475 -0.19 -16.27 -28.92
C PHE A 475 -1.01 -16.59 -30.18
N GLY A 476 -2.19 -15.98 -30.36
CA GLY A 476 -3.03 -16.22 -31.54
C GLY A 476 -3.76 -17.56 -31.54
N LEU A 477 -4.00 -18.15 -30.36
CA LEU A 477 -4.74 -19.40 -30.20
C LEU A 477 -6.26 -19.18 -30.05
N ALA A 478 -6.71 -17.92 -29.85
CA ALA A 478 -8.13 -17.55 -29.76
C ALA A 478 -8.44 -16.21 -30.45
N HIS A 479 -9.53 -16.15 -31.23
CA HIS A 479 -9.97 -14.97 -31.98
C HIS A 479 -11.50 -14.73 -31.87
N PRO A 480 -11.97 -13.46 -31.70
CA PRO A 480 -11.19 -12.24 -31.46
C PRO A 480 -10.56 -12.24 -30.06
N GLY A 481 -9.34 -11.71 -29.97
CA GLY A 481 -8.49 -11.86 -28.80
C GLY A 481 -8.68 -10.78 -27.74
N LYS A 482 -8.83 -11.18 -26.46
CA LYS A 482 -8.93 -10.29 -25.29
C LYS A 482 -7.78 -9.27 -25.19
N VAL A 483 -6.58 -9.63 -25.66
CA VAL A 483 -5.40 -8.76 -25.64
C VAL A 483 -5.55 -7.56 -26.57
N VAL A 484 -6.11 -7.73 -27.78
CA VAL A 484 -6.30 -6.62 -28.74
C VAL A 484 -7.17 -5.53 -28.11
N VAL A 485 -8.30 -5.93 -27.53
CA VAL A 485 -9.24 -5.01 -26.87
C VAL A 485 -8.55 -4.26 -25.73
N LEU A 486 -7.77 -4.96 -24.91
CA LEU A 486 -7.05 -4.35 -23.80
C LEU A 486 -5.96 -3.38 -24.29
N LEU A 487 -5.19 -3.75 -25.31
CA LEU A 487 -4.17 -2.90 -25.91
C LEU A 487 -4.76 -1.62 -26.51
N HIS A 488 -5.88 -1.71 -27.23
CA HIS A 488 -6.59 -0.54 -27.74
C HIS A 488 -7.05 0.36 -26.59
N SER A 489 -7.56 -0.22 -25.50
CA SER A 489 -8.03 0.56 -24.34
C SER A 489 -6.94 1.35 -23.62
N VAL A 490 -5.66 0.97 -23.77
CA VAL A 490 -4.50 1.68 -23.19
C VAL A 490 -3.70 2.48 -24.21
N GLY A 491 -4.18 2.56 -25.47
CA GLY A 491 -3.50 3.28 -26.55
C GLY A 491 -2.30 2.55 -27.17
N ALA A 492 -2.13 1.25 -26.92
CA ALA A 492 -1.06 0.42 -27.46
C ALA A 492 -1.43 -0.19 -28.83
N ILE A 493 -1.82 0.67 -29.77
CA ILE A 493 -2.41 0.28 -31.07
C ILE A 493 -1.38 -0.48 -31.93
N ASP A 494 -0.15 0.02 -32.03
CA ASP A 494 0.90 -0.59 -32.86
C ASP A 494 1.17 -2.06 -32.49
N LEU A 495 1.20 -2.37 -31.19
CA LEU A 495 1.37 -3.75 -30.75
C LEU A 495 0.18 -4.63 -31.12
N ALA A 496 -1.05 -4.09 -31.04
CA ALA A 496 -2.25 -4.82 -31.40
C ALA A 496 -2.26 -5.18 -32.90
N GLU A 497 -1.88 -4.24 -33.76
CA GLU A 497 -1.76 -4.43 -35.21
C GLU A 497 -0.66 -5.46 -35.56
N ILE A 498 0.53 -5.34 -34.95
CA ILE A 498 1.63 -6.29 -35.17
C ILE A 498 1.25 -7.70 -34.73
N LEU A 499 0.55 -7.85 -33.60
CA LEU A 499 0.06 -9.15 -33.16
C LEU A 499 -0.96 -9.74 -34.15
N GLN A 500 -1.90 -8.94 -34.65
CA GLN A 500 -2.87 -9.38 -35.65
C GLN A 500 -2.20 -9.84 -36.95
N ALA A 501 -1.24 -9.06 -37.47
CA ALA A 501 -0.44 -9.43 -38.63
C ALA A 501 0.31 -10.75 -38.39
N LYS A 502 0.93 -10.90 -37.22
CA LYS A 502 1.66 -12.13 -36.84
C LYS A 502 0.74 -13.36 -36.83
N TRP A 503 -0.49 -13.22 -36.32
CA TRP A 503 -1.47 -14.32 -36.30
C TRP A 503 -1.96 -14.71 -37.68
N GLN A 504 -1.96 -13.77 -38.64
CA GLN A 504 -2.26 -14.04 -40.04
C GLN A 504 -1.10 -14.65 -40.83
N GLY A 505 0.04 -14.91 -40.16
CA GLY A 505 1.24 -15.48 -40.78
C GLY A 505 2.06 -14.47 -41.58
N GLU A 506 1.82 -13.17 -41.38
CA GLU A 506 2.59 -12.12 -42.02
C GLU A 506 4.01 -12.04 -41.43
N SER A 507 4.96 -11.59 -42.26
CA SER A 507 6.33 -11.37 -41.82
C SER A 507 6.40 -10.13 -40.95
N ILE A 508 6.92 -10.28 -39.73
CA ILE A 508 7.07 -9.19 -38.77
C ILE A 508 8.52 -8.75 -38.71
N ILE A 509 8.75 -7.44 -38.79
CA ILE A 509 10.07 -6.83 -38.57
C ILE A 509 10.40 -6.91 -37.07
N PRO A 510 11.43 -7.67 -36.65
CA PRO A 510 11.72 -7.91 -35.24
C PRO A 510 11.91 -6.64 -34.42
N GLU A 511 12.58 -5.63 -34.99
CA GLU A 511 12.87 -4.37 -34.33
C GLU A 511 11.59 -3.59 -34.03
N GLN A 512 10.68 -3.49 -35.00
CA GLN A 512 9.37 -2.84 -34.83
C GLN A 512 8.53 -3.56 -33.78
N PHE A 513 8.63 -4.89 -33.70
CA PHE A 513 7.90 -5.66 -32.70
C PHE A 513 8.44 -5.40 -31.28
N VAL A 514 9.76 -5.36 -31.12
CA VAL A 514 10.40 -5.02 -29.84
C VAL A 514 10.08 -3.58 -29.42
N GLU A 515 10.05 -2.64 -30.36
CA GLU A 515 9.64 -1.25 -30.11
C GLU A 515 8.18 -1.15 -29.65
N ALA A 516 7.25 -1.79 -30.36
CA ALA A 516 5.84 -1.80 -30.00
C ALA A 516 5.59 -2.48 -28.64
N LEU A 517 6.27 -3.59 -28.33
CA LEU A 517 6.22 -4.22 -27.02
C LEU A 517 6.74 -3.28 -25.92
N THR A 518 7.82 -2.55 -26.19
CA THR A 518 8.43 -1.62 -25.23
C THR A 518 7.50 -0.43 -24.95
N SER A 519 6.89 0.14 -25.99
CA SER A 519 5.90 1.21 -25.88
C SER A 519 4.66 0.77 -25.10
N ALA A 520 4.07 -0.37 -25.48
CA ALA A 520 2.90 -0.94 -24.80
C ALA A 520 3.18 -1.23 -23.32
N LYS A 521 4.37 -1.77 -23.00
CA LYS A 521 4.81 -1.99 -21.61
C LYS A 521 4.77 -0.68 -20.80
N ALA A 522 5.27 0.41 -21.36
CA ALA A 522 5.28 1.71 -20.68
C ALA A 522 3.86 2.26 -20.49
N GLN A 523 3.00 2.19 -21.51
CA GLN A 523 1.61 2.64 -21.44
C GLN A 523 0.79 1.83 -20.42
N ILE A 524 0.90 0.49 -20.44
CA ILE A 524 0.22 -0.39 -19.47
C ILE A 524 0.72 -0.10 -18.05
N HIS A 525 2.03 0.05 -17.87
CA HIS A 525 2.60 0.37 -16.57
C HIS A 525 2.08 1.71 -16.05
N HIS A 526 2.02 2.74 -16.89
CA HIS A 526 1.46 4.05 -16.54
C HIS A 526 -0.02 3.93 -16.12
N GLN A 527 -0.83 3.20 -16.88
CA GLN A 527 -2.25 2.98 -16.54
C GLN A 527 -2.42 2.27 -15.19
N ILE A 528 -1.57 1.28 -14.89
CA ILE A 528 -1.58 0.59 -13.60
C ILE A 528 -1.24 1.58 -12.48
N GLU A 529 -0.18 2.37 -12.61
CA GLU A 529 0.20 3.35 -11.59
C GLU A 529 -0.91 4.37 -11.35
N GLN A 530 -1.55 4.85 -12.42
CA GLN A 530 -2.68 5.79 -12.32
C GLN A 530 -3.84 5.18 -11.52
N LEU A 531 -4.26 3.95 -11.85
CA LEU A 531 -5.31 3.25 -11.10
C LEU A 531 -4.94 3.05 -9.62
N TYR A 532 -3.68 2.72 -9.34
CA TYR A 532 -3.22 2.61 -7.95
C TYR A 532 -3.26 3.96 -7.24
N GLN A 533 -2.73 5.01 -7.85
CA GLN A 533 -2.63 6.33 -7.24
C GLN A 533 -4.01 6.97 -7.00
N GLU A 534 -4.92 6.86 -7.96
CA GLU A 534 -6.23 7.50 -7.88
C GLU A 534 -7.25 6.71 -7.05
N ARG A 535 -7.16 5.36 -7.02
CA ARG A 535 -8.24 4.52 -6.49
C ARG A 535 -7.84 3.63 -5.30
N ILE A 536 -6.59 3.15 -5.26
CA ILE A 536 -6.18 2.11 -4.30
C ILE A 536 -5.34 2.69 -3.15
N ALA A 537 -4.32 3.49 -3.47
CA ALA A 537 -3.41 4.06 -2.50
C ALA A 537 -4.12 4.97 -1.47
N PRO A 538 -5.09 5.83 -1.84
CA PRO A 538 -5.83 6.63 -0.89
C PRO A 538 -6.60 5.78 0.12
N LEU A 539 -7.24 4.70 -0.33
CA LEU A 539 -7.91 3.71 0.54
C LEU A 539 -6.93 3.06 1.52
N ILE A 540 -5.82 2.52 1.01
CA ILE A 540 -4.80 1.85 1.83
C ILE A 540 -4.25 2.80 2.89
N LEU A 541 -3.98 4.05 2.50
CA LEU A 541 -3.45 5.07 3.38
C LEU A 541 -4.49 5.48 4.43
N TYR A 542 -5.74 5.71 4.03
CA TYR A 542 -6.84 6.01 4.95
C TYR A 542 -7.03 4.89 5.98
N VAL A 543 -7.13 3.64 5.54
CA VAL A 543 -7.33 2.48 6.43
C VAL A 543 -6.17 2.32 7.40
N GLY A 544 -4.92 2.38 6.92
CA GLY A 544 -3.77 2.24 7.81
C GLY A 544 -3.51 3.45 8.71
N ALA A 545 -3.92 4.65 8.31
CA ALA A 545 -3.80 5.87 9.11
C ALA A 545 -4.85 5.96 10.21
N THR A 546 -6.11 5.72 9.86
CA THR A 546 -7.26 5.93 10.75
C THR A 546 -7.58 4.68 11.56
N GLY A 547 -7.25 3.50 11.02
CA GLY A 547 -7.75 2.25 11.55
C GLY A 547 -9.24 2.03 11.27
N PHE A 548 -9.84 2.72 10.30
CA PHE A 548 -11.23 2.59 9.88
C PHE A 548 -11.32 2.23 8.40
N LEU A 549 -12.38 1.50 8.02
CA LEU A 549 -12.83 1.48 6.64
C LEU A 549 -13.65 2.75 6.35
N PRO A 550 -13.66 3.25 5.11
CA PRO A 550 -14.46 4.42 4.74
C PRO A 550 -15.97 4.23 4.96
N ASP A 551 -16.63 5.28 5.46
CA ASP A 551 -18.02 5.25 5.94
C ASP A 551 -19.06 4.87 4.87
N SER A 552 -18.70 4.99 3.58
CA SER A 552 -19.56 4.58 2.45
C SER A 552 -19.84 3.08 2.41
N ARG A 553 -19.13 2.26 3.21
CA ARG A 553 -19.28 0.80 3.23
C ARG A 553 -19.33 0.28 4.67
N VAL A 554 -20.48 -0.26 5.09
CA VAL A 554 -20.60 -1.00 6.35
C VAL A 554 -20.29 -2.46 6.06
N ALA A 555 -19.11 -2.92 6.47
CA ALA A 555 -18.71 -4.32 6.35
C ALA A 555 -18.33 -4.88 7.71
N ILE A 556 -18.74 -6.14 7.96
CA ILE A 556 -18.39 -6.87 9.17
C ILE A 556 -17.01 -7.46 8.96
N ALA A 557 -16.13 -7.28 9.93
CA ALA A 557 -14.81 -7.89 9.91
C ALA A 557 -14.93 -9.42 10.08
N GLN A 558 -14.29 -10.17 9.19
CA GLN A 558 -14.32 -11.63 9.19
C GLN A 558 -12.92 -12.22 9.38
N THR A 559 -12.84 -13.29 10.16
CA THR A 559 -11.64 -14.11 10.23
C THR A 559 -11.49 -14.98 8.98
N ALA A 560 -10.27 -15.44 8.70
CA ALA A 560 -10.04 -16.41 7.63
C ALA A 560 -10.91 -17.68 7.79
N GLU A 561 -11.14 -18.14 9.02
CA GLU A 561 -12.00 -19.29 9.32
C GLU A 561 -13.48 -19.01 9.03
N GLN A 562 -13.98 -17.83 9.41
CA GLN A 562 -15.34 -17.39 9.09
C GLN A 562 -15.53 -17.25 7.58
N LEU A 563 -14.56 -16.63 6.89
CA LEU A 563 -14.57 -16.48 5.45
C LEU A 563 -14.55 -17.83 4.72
N ALA A 564 -13.74 -18.79 5.18
CA ALA A 564 -13.72 -20.15 4.62
C ALA A 564 -15.00 -20.95 4.88
N THR A 565 -15.72 -20.64 5.97
CA THR A 565 -17.01 -21.28 6.28
C THR A 565 -18.09 -20.79 5.33
N GLU A 566 -18.08 -19.49 5.02
CA GLU A 566 -19.02 -18.86 4.09
C GLU A 566 -18.68 -19.18 2.62
N PHE A 567 -17.40 -19.26 2.29
CA PHE A 567 -16.89 -19.54 0.94
C PHE A 567 -15.88 -20.72 0.97
N PRO A 568 -16.35 -21.97 1.02
CA PRO A 568 -15.50 -23.16 1.18
C PRO A 568 -14.49 -23.40 0.07
N ASP A 569 -14.74 -22.87 -1.12
CA ASP A 569 -13.86 -23.04 -2.29
C ASP A 569 -12.66 -22.08 -2.30
N LEU A 570 -12.60 -21.13 -1.36
CA LEU A 570 -11.47 -20.22 -1.23
C LEU A 570 -10.20 -20.95 -0.80
N ASN A 571 -9.17 -20.87 -1.65
CA ASN A 571 -7.86 -21.44 -1.33
C ASN A 571 -7.04 -20.47 -0.46
N LEU A 572 -7.13 -20.66 0.86
CA LEU A 572 -6.40 -19.87 1.87
C LEU A 572 -5.00 -20.42 2.13
N THR A 573 -3.99 -19.58 1.91
CA THR A 573 -2.59 -19.84 2.27
C THR A 573 -2.36 -19.72 3.78
N GLN A 574 -1.18 -20.12 4.26
CA GLN A 574 -0.80 -19.90 5.66
C GLN A 574 -0.80 -18.41 6.05
N ARG A 575 -0.39 -17.53 5.13
CA ARG A 575 -0.48 -16.07 5.30
C ARG A 575 -1.92 -15.61 5.38
N ASP A 576 -2.81 -16.18 4.55
CA ASP A 576 -4.24 -15.80 4.56
C ASP A 576 -4.90 -16.05 5.92
N ARG A 577 -4.46 -17.08 6.65
CA ARG A 577 -5.01 -17.43 7.97
C ARG A 577 -4.74 -16.39 9.07
N THR A 578 -3.70 -15.57 8.92
CA THR A 578 -3.39 -14.50 9.87
C THR A 578 -4.14 -13.20 9.56
N GLY A 579 -4.83 -13.14 8.41
CA GLY A 579 -5.53 -11.95 7.94
C GLY A 579 -6.86 -11.69 8.63
N LEU A 580 -7.27 -10.42 8.56
CA LEU A 580 -8.64 -9.96 8.80
C LEU A 580 -9.23 -9.51 7.45
N PHE A 581 -10.47 -9.89 7.16
CA PHE A 581 -11.11 -9.68 5.86
C PHE A 581 -12.36 -8.85 5.98
N PHE A 582 -12.62 -8.03 4.97
CA PHE A 582 -13.86 -7.25 4.84
C PHE A 582 -14.44 -7.47 3.45
N ASN A 583 -15.58 -8.15 3.41
CA ASN A 583 -16.33 -8.39 2.18
C ASN A 583 -17.22 -7.19 1.86
N LEU A 584 -16.97 -6.53 0.73
CA LEU A 584 -17.72 -5.37 0.25
C LEU A 584 -18.73 -5.72 -0.86
N GLY A 585 -18.89 -7.02 -1.17
CA GLY A 585 -19.73 -7.54 -2.23
C GLY A 585 -18.94 -7.84 -3.50
N ASP A 586 -18.53 -6.79 -4.22
CA ASP A 586 -17.77 -6.87 -5.48
C ASP A 586 -16.24 -6.92 -5.26
N CYS A 587 -15.79 -6.63 -4.04
CA CYS A 587 -14.39 -6.61 -3.65
C CYS A 587 -14.21 -7.12 -2.22
N LEU A 588 -13.04 -7.69 -1.96
CA LEU A 588 -12.58 -8.11 -0.64
C LEU A 588 -11.36 -7.27 -0.25
N ILE A 589 -11.36 -6.71 0.95
CA ILE A 589 -10.17 -6.09 1.55
C ILE A 589 -9.56 -7.06 2.55
N GLY A 590 -8.31 -7.45 2.33
CA GLY A 590 -7.53 -8.25 3.28
C GLY A 590 -6.51 -7.39 4.02
N ILE A 591 -6.42 -7.54 5.35
CA ILE A 591 -5.43 -6.88 6.20
C ILE A 591 -4.56 -7.92 6.88
N TYR A 592 -3.25 -7.84 6.67
CA TYR A 592 -2.27 -8.81 7.14
C TYR A 592 -1.23 -8.16 8.07
N PRO A 593 -1.00 -8.69 9.28
CA PRO A 593 0.12 -8.26 10.11
C PRO A 593 1.46 -8.69 9.50
N LYS A 594 2.45 -7.81 9.60
CA LYS A 594 3.83 -8.08 9.22
C LYS A 594 4.79 -7.41 10.19
N THR A 595 5.64 -8.22 10.82
CA THR A 595 6.77 -7.69 11.60
C THR A 595 7.82 -7.13 10.65
N THR A 596 8.25 -5.89 10.90
CA THR A 596 9.30 -5.21 10.16
C THR A 596 10.39 -4.76 11.12
N TYR A 597 11.62 -4.64 10.62
CA TYR A 597 12.81 -4.33 11.41
C TYR A 597 13.44 -3.04 10.94
N TYR A 598 13.99 -2.27 11.88
CA TYR A 598 14.65 -1.00 11.60
C TYR A 598 15.86 -0.79 12.51
N SER A 599 16.90 -0.14 11.97
CA SER A 599 18.06 0.25 12.77
C SER A 599 17.71 1.40 13.72
N LEU A 600 18.21 1.33 14.95
CA LEU A 600 18.09 2.38 15.97
C LEU A 600 19.10 3.52 15.77
#